data_AF-A0A2G6HI25-F1
#
_entry.id   AF-A0A2G6HI25-F1
#
_cell.length_a   1.000
_cell.length_b   1.000
_cell.length_c   1.000
_cell.angle_alpha   90.00
_cell.angle_beta   90.00
_cell.angle_gamma   90.00
#
_symmetry.space_group_name_H-M   'P 1'
#
loop_
_entity.id
_entity.type
_entity.pdbx_description
1 polymer ?
#
loop_
_entity_poly.entity_id
_entity_poly.type
_entity_poly.pdbx_seq_one_letter_code
_entity_poly.pdbx_strand_id
1 'polypeptide(L)'
;MTTAAERKAKIEKAGYNLFQLPANDVLIDLLTDSGTGAMSRDQWAAIQRGDESYAGSPSYYIFKDAVQQLFPYKHVIPTHQGRAAERILFSVLGGKDKVIPNNTHFDTTRANIEATGAKAVDLVIAEGHNP
;
A
#
# COMPACT_ATOMS: atom_id res chain seq x y z
N MET A 1 22.73 20.15 2.65
CA MET A 1 21.93 20.01 1.42
C MET A 1 22.89 19.80 0.26
N THR A 2 22.53 18.95 -0.70
CA THR A 2 23.37 18.69 -1.89
C THR A 2 23.39 19.88 -2.83
N THR A 3 24.47 20.06 -3.58
CA THR A 3 24.55 21.02 -4.70
C THR A 3 23.93 20.42 -5.97
N ALA A 4 23.67 21.26 -6.98
CA ALA A 4 23.18 20.78 -8.27
C ALA A 4 24.17 19.83 -8.96
N ALA A 5 25.48 20.12 -8.87
CA ALA A 5 26.53 19.27 -9.44
C ALA A 5 26.59 17.90 -8.74
N GLU A 6 26.48 17.86 -7.41
CA GLU A 6 26.41 16.61 -6.65
C GLU A 6 25.17 15.79 -7.03
N ARG A 7 23.99 16.42 -7.15
CA ARG A 7 22.78 15.73 -7.58
C ARG A 7 22.92 15.14 -8.98
N LYS A 8 23.54 15.87 -9.91
CA LYS A 8 23.81 15.40 -11.28
C LYS A 8 24.69 14.14 -11.26
N ALA A 9 25.80 14.16 -10.53
CA ALA A 9 26.68 12.99 -10.41
C ALA A 9 25.99 11.79 -9.74
N LYS A 10 25.14 12.05 -8.73
CA LYS A 10 24.40 11.00 -8.00
C LYS A 10 23.34 10.33 -8.88
N ILE A 11 22.56 11.11 -9.64
CA ILE A 11 21.54 10.53 -10.53
C ILE A 11 22.18 9.80 -11.71
N GLU A 12 23.32 10.28 -12.23
CA GLU A 12 24.14 9.56 -13.21
C GLU A 12 24.60 8.21 -12.66
N LYS A 13 25.14 8.17 -11.44
CA LYS A 13 25.56 6.93 -10.76
C LYS A 13 24.39 5.97 -10.52
N ALA A 14 23.20 6.49 -10.24
CA ALA A 14 21.96 5.71 -10.09
C ALA A 14 21.36 5.24 -11.43
N GLY A 15 22.06 5.47 -12.56
CA GLY A 15 21.57 5.09 -13.89
C GLY A 15 20.30 5.83 -14.28
N TYR A 16 20.14 7.07 -13.80
CA TYR A 16 18.93 7.88 -13.97
C TYR A 16 17.64 7.26 -13.43
N ASN A 17 17.75 6.25 -12.56
CA ASN A 17 16.61 5.61 -11.90
C ASN A 17 16.45 6.12 -10.47
N LEU A 18 15.36 6.84 -10.19
CA LEU A 18 15.08 7.39 -8.86
C LEU A 18 14.92 6.29 -7.79
N PHE A 19 14.44 5.09 -8.15
CA PHE A 19 14.34 3.97 -7.20
C PHE A 19 15.69 3.46 -6.69
N GLN A 20 16.79 3.82 -7.37
CA GLN A 20 18.15 3.47 -6.98
C GLN A 20 18.87 4.61 -6.25
N LEU A 21 18.21 5.77 -6.07
CA LEU A 21 18.81 6.91 -5.41
C LEU A 21 18.69 6.76 -3.88
N PRO A 22 19.80 6.88 -3.12
CA PRO A 22 19.75 6.85 -1.66
C PRO A 22 18.91 7.99 -1.09
N ALA A 23 18.07 7.71 -0.08
CA ALA A 23 17.16 8.72 0.48
C ALA A 23 17.88 9.92 1.13
N ASN A 24 19.08 9.74 1.67
CA ASN A 24 19.90 10.83 2.21
C ASN A 24 20.38 11.84 1.14
N ASP A 25 20.24 11.49 -0.14
CA ASP A 25 20.56 12.35 -1.27
C ASP A 25 19.34 13.10 -1.84
N VAL A 26 18.14 12.80 -1.32
CA VAL A 26 16.87 13.39 -1.71
C VAL A 26 16.50 14.51 -0.72
N LEU A 27 16.24 15.72 -1.24
CA LEU A 27 15.86 16.86 -0.41
C LEU A 27 14.36 16.85 -0.05
N ILE A 28 13.52 16.58 -1.04
CA ILE A 28 12.07 16.43 -0.91
C ILE A 28 11.71 15.14 -1.63
N ASP A 29 11.17 14.18 -0.90
CA ASP A 29 10.77 12.88 -1.45
C ASP A 29 9.28 12.90 -1.76
N LEU A 30 8.95 12.80 -3.04
CA LEU A 30 7.59 12.74 -3.58
C LEU A 30 7.38 11.44 -4.38
N LEU A 31 8.21 10.42 -4.16
CA LEU A 31 8.13 9.16 -4.91
C LEU A 31 6.84 8.40 -4.61
N THR A 32 6.36 8.45 -3.36
CA THR A 32 5.12 7.81 -2.93
C THR A 32 4.58 8.44 -1.64
N ASP A 33 3.28 8.36 -1.45
CA ASP A 33 2.56 8.62 -0.20
C ASP A 33 2.41 7.37 0.69
N SER A 34 2.85 6.20 0.20
CA SER A 34 2.72 4.91 0.89
C SER A 34 3.71 4.77 2.05
N GLY A 35 3.23 4.99 3.29
CA GLY A 35 4.01 4.77 4.51
C GLY A 35 4.98 5.90 4.86
N THR A 36 4.90 7.04 4.15
CA THR A 36 5.75 8.22 4.34
C THR A 36 5.08 9.31 5.19
N GLY A 37 3.92 9.02 5.78
CA GLY A 37 3.17 9.96 6.62
C GLY A 37 3.83 10.24 7.97
N ALA A 38 3.72 11.48 8.44
CA ALA A 38 4.13 11.86 9.79
C ALA A 38 3.04 11.50 10.80
N MET A 39 3.35 10.64 11.76
CA MET A 39 2.44 10.25 12.82
C MET A 39 2.26 11.35 13.87
N SER A 40 1.06 11.45 14.44
CA SER A 40 0.75 12.34 15.56
C SER A 40 1.43 11.89 16.85
N ARG A 41 1.49 12.79 17.84
CA ARG A 41 1.94 12.47 19.20
C ARG A 41 1.19 11.27 19.78
N ASP A 42 -0.11 11.20 19.56
CA ASP A 42 -0.96 10.18 20.19
C ASP A 42 -0.76 8.80 19.53
N GLN A 43 -0.47 8.77 18.22
CA GLN A 43 -0.06 7.54 17.53
C GLN A 43 1.28 7.01 18.06
N TRP A 44 2.27 7.89 18.25
CA TRP A 44 3.54 7.53 18.89
C TRP A 44 3.34 7.01 20.32
N ALA A 45 2.50 7.65 21.12
CA ALA A 45 2.17 7.18 22.47
C ALA A 45 1.42 5.84 22.47
N ALA A 46 0.65 5.53 21.43
CA ALA A 46 -0.01 4.24 21.26
C ALA A 46 1.00 3.12 20.92
N ILE A 47 2.01 3.39 20.09
CA ILE A 47 3.10 2.45 19.80
C ILE A 47 3.81 2.04 21.09
N GLN A 48 4.14 3.00 21.96
CA GLN A 48 4.79 2.72 23.24
C GLN A 48 3.93 1.93 24.23
N ARG A 49 2.61 1.84 24.00
CA ARG A 49 1.65 1.07 24.78
C ARG A 49 1.22 -0.22 24.06
N GLY A 50 1.91 -0.59 22.98
CA GLY A 50 1.61 -1.79 22.20
C GLY A 50 1.65 -3.05 23.06
N ASP A 51 0.69 -3.93 22.83
CA ASP A 51 0.64 -5.27 23.43
C ASP A 51 1.06 -6.30 22.37
N GLU A 52 2.22 -6.92 22.60
CA GLU A 52 2.88 -7.89 21.71
C GLU A 52 2.42 -9.34 21.94
N SER A 53 1.27 -9.53 22.61
CA SER A 53 0.71 -10.87 22.81
C SER A 53 0.36 -11.52 21.48
N TYR A 54 0.79 -12.77 21.32
CA TYR A 54 0.60 -13.55 20.09
C TYR A 54 -0.88 -13.78 19.73
N ALA A 55 -1.76 -13.88 20.72
CA ALA A 55 -3.19 -14.05 20.52
C ALA A 55 -3.96 -13.17 21.51
N GLY A 56 -5.03 -12.55 21.03
CA GLY A 56 -5.91 -11.74 21.88
C GLY A 56 -5.33 -10.40 22.32
N SER A 57 -4.35 -9.84 21.59
CA SER A 57 -3.80 -8.51 21.88
C SER A 57 -4.92 -7.44 21.93
N PRO A 58 -5.02 -6.64 23.01
CA PRO A 58 -5.91 -5.48 23.11
C PRO A 58 -5.81 -4.53 21.90
N SER A 59 -4.62 -4.37 21.32
CA SER A 59 -4.40 -3.54 20.13
C SER A 59 -5.21 -4.00 18.92
N TYR A 60 -5.43 -5.32 18.75
CA TYR A 60 -6.30 -5.83 17.71
C TYR A 60 -7.76 -5.42 17.92
N TYR A 61 -8.27 -5.47 19.15
CA TYR A 61 -9.65 -5.09 19.43
C TYR A 61 -9.89 -3.60 19.20
N ILE A 62 -8.95 -2.74 19.63
CA ILE A 62 -8.99 -1.29 19.34
C ILE A 62 -9.03 -1.04 17.82
N PHE A 63 -8.16 -1.70 17.06
CA PHE A 63 -8.13 -1.60 15.60
C PHE A 63 -9.45 -2.07 14.96
N LYS A 64 -9.91 -3.26 15.34
CA LYS A 64 -11.14 -3.88 14.83
C LYS A 64 -12.36 -3.00 15.11
N ASP A 65 -12.50 -2.50 16.34
CA ASP A 65 -13.63 -1.66 16.73
C ASP A 65 -13.62 -0.33 15.97
N ALA A 66 -12.44 0.30 15.77
CA ALA A 66 -12.31 1.51 14.95
C ALA A 66 -12.69 1.27 13.48
N VAL A 67 -12.26 0.15 12.88
CA VAL A 67 -12.67 -0.24 11.53
C VAL A 67 -14.19 -0.43 11.45
N GLN A 68 -14.80 -1.11 12.43
CA GLN A 68 -16.24 -1.38 12.45
C GLN A 68 -17.10 -0.14 12.74
N GLN A 69 -16.52 0.88 13.40
CA GLN A 69 -17.17 2.17 13.57
C GLN A 69 -17.30 2.92 12.23
N LEU A 70 -16.30 2.81 11.35
CA LEU A 70 -16.24 3.49 10.06
C LEU A 70 -16.90 2.69 8.94
N PHE A 71 -16.81 1.36 9.01
CA PHE A 71 -17.25 0.46 7.95
C PHE A 71 -18.18 -0.62 8.53
N PRO A 72 -19.34 -0.89 7.90
CA PRO A 72 -20.31 -1.87 8.40
C PRO A 72 -19.92 -3.32 8.09
N TYR A 73 -18.66 -3.70 8.31
CA TYR A 73 -18.17 -5.06 8.08
C TYR A 73 -18.25 -5.92 9.33
N LYS A 74 -18.82 -7.12 9.19
CA LYS A 74 -18.95 -8.08 10.30
C LYS A 74 -17.61 -8.68 10.73
N HIS A 75 -16.69 -8.89 9.79
CA HIS A 75 -15.41 -9.56 10.02
C HIS A 75 -14.27 -8.65 9.57
N VAL A 76 -13.19 -8.62 10.37
CA VAL A 76 -11.97 -7.84 10.10
C VAL A 76 -10.78 -8.76 10.29
N ILE A 77 -9.87 -8.78 9.30
CA ILE A 77 -8.63 -9.56 9.35
C ILE A 77 -7.49 -8.57 9.13
N PRO A 78 -6.60 -8.33 10.12
CA PRO A 78 -5.48 -7.43 9.94
C PRO A 78 -4.42 -8.09 9.05
N THR A 79 -3.77 -7.27 8.22
CA THR A 79 -2.63 -7.66 7.38
C THR A 79 -1.56 -6.60 7.49
N HIS A 80 -0.30 -6.95 7.22
CA HIS A 80 0.80 -6.00 7.34
C HIS A 80 0.68 -4.79 6.38
N GLN A 81 0.04 -4.94 5.22
CA GLN A 81 -0.30 -3.85 4.29
C GLN A 81 -1.32 -4.30 3.22
N GLY A 82 -1.75 -3.38 2.35
CA GLY A 82 -2.79 -3.60 1.34
C GLY A 82 -2.58 -4.84 0.45
N ARG A 83 -1.40 -5.01 -0.15
CA ARG A 83 -1.15 -6.14 -1.09
C ARG A 83 -1.31 -7.53 -0.47
N ALA A 84 -1.19 -7.65 0.84
CA ALA A 84 -1.40 -8.92 1.54
C ALA A 84 -2.89 -9.21 1.75
N ALA A 85 -3.70 -8.18 2.05
CA ALA A 85 -5.15 -8.31 2.06
C ALA A 85 -5.68 -8.71 0.67
N GLU A 86 -5.16 -8.10 -0.40
CA GLU A 86 -5.48 -8.48 -1.78
C GLU A 86 -5.14 -9.94 -2.07
N ARG A 87 -3.94 -10.40 -1.65
CA ARG A 87 -3.51 -11.78 -1.85
C ARG A 87 -4.47 -12.78 -1.20
N ILE A 88 -4.87 -12.52 0.06
CA ILE A 88 -5.84 -13.37 0.77
C ILE A 88 -7.17 -13.36 0.01
N LEU A 89 -7.70 -12.18 -0.29
CA LEU A 89 -9.00 -12.03 -0.95
C LEU A 89 -9.05 -12.76 -2.30
N PHE A 90 -8.08 -12.50 -3.18
CA PHE A 90 -8.08 -13.09 -4.52
C PHE A 90 -7.65 -14.56 -4.54
N SER A 91 -6.94 -15.06 -3.53
CA SER A 91 -6.73 -16.52 -3.42
C SER A 91 -8.04 -17.30 -3.21
N VAL A 92 -9.06 -16.65 -2.64
CA VAL A 92 -10.40 -17.22 -2.45
C VAL A 92 -11.31 -16.88 -3.64
N LEU A 93 -11.30 -15.62 -4.09
CA LEU A 93 -12.25 -15.13 -5.08
C LEU A 93 -11.77 -15.29 -6.53
N GLY A 94 -10.46 -15.34 -6.77
CA GLY A 94 -9.85 -15.52 -8.09
C GLY A 94 -9.90 -16.96 -8.59
N GLY A 95 -9.12 -17.25 -9.63
CA GLY A 95 -9.10 -18.56 -10.30
C GLY A 95 -9.30 -18.45 -11.81
N LYS A 96 -8.92 -19.53 -12.51
CA LYS A 96 -9.11 -19.68 -13.96
C LYS A 96 -10.58 -19.42 -14.34
N ASP A 97 -10.76 -18.83 -15.52
CA ASP A 97 -12.06 -18.53 -16.14
C ASP A 97 -12.90 -17.47 -15.42
N LYS A 98 -12.38 -16.87 -14.33
CA LYS A 98 -13.01 -15.71 -13.68
C LYS A 98 -12.54 -14.40 -14.29
N VAL A 99 -13.43 -13.41 -14.28
CA VAL A 99 -13.16 -12.05 -14.71
C VAL A 99 -13.49 -11.11 -13.54
N ILE A 100 -12.54 -10.25 -13.18
CA ILE A 100 -12.69 -9.28 -12.10
C ILE A 100 -12.68 -7.88 -12.73
N PRO A 101 -13.85 -7.20 -12.81
CA PRO A 101 -13.96 -5.85 -13.35
C PRO A 101 -13.60 -4.82 -12.28
N ASN A 102 -13.04 -3.69 -12.70
CA ASN A 102 -12.83 -2.52 -11.84
C ASN A 102 -12.85 -1.23 -12.68
N ASN A 103 -13.01 -0.08 -12.05
CA ASN A 103 -12.84 1.20 -12.73
C ASN A 103 -11.39 1.35 -13.22
N THR A 104 -10.39 1.10 -12.38
CA THR A 104 -9.00 0.82 -12.77
C THR A 104 -8.34 0.01 -11.67
N HIS A 105 -7.64 -1.07 -11.99
CA HIS A 105 -6.87 -1.83 -11.02
C HIS A 105 -5.54 -1.14 -10.71
N PHE A 106 -5.21 -1.01 -9.42
CA PHE A 106 -3.85 -0.70 -9.00
C PHE A 106 -2.91 -1.87 -9.30
N ASP A 107 -1.61 -1.57 -9.47
CA ASP A 107 -0.59 -2.51 -9.94
C ASP A 107 -0.58 -3.84 -9.17
N THR A 108 -0.53 -3.78 -7.83
CA THR A 108 -0.50 -5.00 -7.01
C THR A 108 -1.84 -5.71 -6.97
N THR A 109 -2.95 -4.97 -7.11
CA THR A 109 -4.29 -5.55 -7.19
C THR A 109 -4.42 -6.42 -8.44
N ARG A 110 -4.07 -5.87 -9.62
CA ARG A 110 -4.04 -6.62 -10.89
C ARG A 110 -3.13 -7.84 -10.79
N ALA A 111 -1.92 -7.66 -10.28
CA ALA A 111 -0.97 -8.75 -10.12
C ALA A 111 -1.52 -9.88 -9.24
N ASN A 112 -2.18 -9.57 -8.12
CA ASN A 112 -2.79 -10.56 -7.24
C ASN A 112 -3.96 -11.30 -7.90
N ILE A 113 -4.75 -10.61 -8.73
CA ILE A 113 -5.85 -11.22 -9.51
C ILE A 113 -5.28 -12.19 -10.55
N GLU A 114 -4.38 -11.70 -11.41
CA GLU A 114 -3.87 -12.47 -12.55
C GLU A 114 -2.97 -13.64 -12.11
N ALA A 115 -2.29 -13.52 -10.97
CA ALA A 115 -1.55 -14.62 -10.36
C ALA A 115 -2.44 -15.82 -9.97
N THR A 116 -3.76 -15.67 -9.94
CA THR A 116 -4.72 -16.77 -9.70
C THR A 116 -5.20 -17.41 -11.00
N GLY A 117 -4.81 -16.87 -12.17
CA GLY A 117 -5.34 -17.25 -13.49
C GLY A 117 -6.64 -16.54 -13.87
N ALA A 118 -7.14 -15.63 -13.04
CA ALA A 118 -8.29 -14.76 -13.37
C ALA A 118 -7.86 -13.62 -14.31
N LYS A 119 -8.82 -13.04 -15.02
CA LYS A 119 -8.61 -11.86 -15.88
C LYS A 119 -9.05 -10.58 -15.15
N ALA A 120 -8.13 -9.63 -14.94
CA ALA A 120 -8.47 -8.30 -14.46
C ALA A 120 -8.84 -7.38 -15.64
N VAL A 121 -10.02 -6.76 -15.59
CA VAL A 121 -10.55 -5.90 -16.67
C VAL A 121 -10.81 -4.50 -16.13
N ASP A 122 -10.14 -3.50 -16.72
CA ASP A 122 -10.40 -2.09 -16.41
C ASP A 122 -11.54 -1.57 -17.28
N LEU A 123 -12.49 -0.89 -16.65
CA LEU A 123 -13.70 -0.31 -17.23
C LEU A 123 -13.78 1.17 -16.87
N VAL A 124 -12.67 1.89 -17.01
CA VAL A 124 -12.60 3.33 -16.75
C VAL A 124 -13.41 4.10 -17.79
N ILE A 125 -14.05 5.19 -17.37
CA ILE A 125 -14.73 6.11 -18.28
C ILE A 125 -13.71 6.93 -19.08
N ALA A 126 -14.15 7.51 -20.20
CA ALA A 126 -13.28 8.27 -21.10
C ALA A 126 -12.51 9.39 -20.36
N GLU A 127 -13.17 10.09 -19.44
CA GLU A 127 -12.58 11.16 -18.63
C GLU A 127 -11.44 10.65 -17.73
N GLY A 128 -11.51 9.41 -17.25
CA GLY A 128 -10.46 8.82 -16.41
C GLY A 128 -9.18 8.47 -17.17
N HIS A 129 -9.18 8.57 -18.51
CA HIS A 129 -7.97 8.48 -19.33
C HIS A 129 -7.26 9.82 -19.53
N ASN A 130 -7.82 10.93 -19.03
CA ASN A 130 -7.25 12.27 -19.16
C ASN A 130 -6.69 12.75 -17.81
N PRO A 131 -5.37 12.56 -17.54
CA PRO A 131 -4.74 12.90 -16.27
C PRO A 131 -4.57 14.41 -16.04
#